data_AF-A0A672K766-F1
#
_entry.id   AF-A0A672K766-F1
#
_cell.length_a   1.000
_cell.length_b   1.000
_cell.length_c   1.000
_cell.angle_alpha   90.00
_cell.angle_beta   90.00
_cell.angle_gamma   90.00
#
_symmetry.space_group_name_H-M   'P 1'
#
loop_
_entity.id
_entity.type
_entity.pdbx_description
1 polymer ?
#
loop_
_entity_poly.entity_id
_entity_poly.type
_entity_poly.pdbx_seq_one_letter_code
_entity_poly.pdbx_strand_id
1 'polypeptide(L)' 'MKEEIAATVFFIARLAKKHGKLDRVRREKLAVELTSVLFENYKSHWYTENPTKGQAFR' A
#
# COMPACT_ATOMS: atom_id res chain seq x y z
N MET A 1 4.21 7.31 -7.24
CA MET A 1 3.15 6.95 -6.26
C MET A 1 2.40 5.66 -6.62
N LYS A 2 1.83 5.52 -7.82
CA LYS A 2 1.01 4.34 -8.20
C LYS A 2 1.78 3.03 -8.11
N GLU A 3 2.98 2.98 -8.67
CA GLU A 3 3.79 1.76 -8.73
C GLU A 3 4.32 1.38 -7.35
N GLU A 4 4.69 2.36 -6.54
CA GLU A 4 5.23 2.21 -5.19
C GLU A 4 4.14 1.75 -4.19
N ILE A 5 2.92 2.31 -4.30
CA ILE A 5 1.76 1.82 -3.54
C ILE A 5 1.43 0.39 -3.98
N ALA A 6 1.39 0.10 -5.29
CA ALA A 6 1.11 -1.24 -5.79
C ALA A 6 2.12 -2.27 -5.28
N ALA A 7 3.42 -1.95 -5.29
CA ALA A 7 4.47 -2.80 -4.75
C ALA A 7 4.29 -3.07 -3.25
N THR A 8 3.95 -2.03 -2.48
CA THR A 8 3.67 -2.13 -1.04
C THR A 8 2.46 -3.02 -0.74
N VAL A 9 1.35 -2.78 -1.43
CA VAL A 9 0.11 -3.55 -1.29
C VAL A 9 0.33 -5.01 -1.68
N PHE A 10 1.02 -5.26 -2.79
CA PHE A 10 1.37 -6.60 -3.23
C PHE A 10 2.21 -7.33 -2.18
N PHE A 11 3.22 -6.67 -1.62
CA PHE A 11 4.06 -7.24 -0.58
C PHE A 11 3.25 -7.65 0.67
N ILE A 12 2.38 -6.76 1.16
CA ILE A 12 1.53 -7.02 2.33
C ILE A 12 0.53 -8.15 2.05
N ALA A 13 -0.14 -8.14 0.89
CA ALA A 13 -1.06 -9.21 0.50
C ALA A 13 -0.35 -10.56 0.35
N ARG A 14 0.88 -10.58 -0.16
CA ARG A 14 1.72 -11.78 -0.24
C ARG A 14 2.11 -12.30 1.14
N LEU A 15 2.44 -11.44 2.09
CA LEU A 15 2.69 -11.83 3.48
C LEU A 15 1.44 -12.45 4.12
N ALA A 16 0.28 -11.82 3.95
CA ALA A 16 -0.99 -12.34 4.45
C ALA A 16 -1.31 -13.74 3.87
N LYS A 17 -1.01 -13.95 2.58
CA LYS A 17 -1.11 -15.28 1.93
C LYS A 17 -0.13 -16.28 2.55
N LYS A 18 1.14 -15.90 2.71
CA LYS A 18 2.21 -16.78 3.25
C LYS A 18 1.87 -17.31 4.64
N HIS A 19 1.29 -16.46 5.49
CA HIS A 19 0.94 -16.84 6.87
C HIS A 19 -0.46 -17.45 7.02
N GLY A 20 -1.20 -17.67 5.92
CA GLY A 20 -2.51 -18.33 5.95
C GLY A 20 -3.60 -17.58 6.72
N LYS A 21 -3.40 -16.29 7.04
CA LYS A 21 -4.32 -15.52 7.90
C LYS A 21 -5.61 -15.10 7.20
N LEU A 22 -5.59 -15.01 5.87
CA LEU A 22 -6.71 -14.52 5.07
C LEU A 22 -6.95 -15.43 3.87
N ASP A 23 -8.21 -15.71 3.56
CA ASP A 23 -8.62 -16.36 2.32
C ASP A 23 -8.43 -15.44 1.09
N ARG A 24 -8.67 -15.96 -0.12
CA ARG A 24 -8.47 -15.21 -1.37
C ARG A 24 -9.29 -13.93 -1.44
N VAL A 25 -10.59 -14.01 -1.13
CA VAL A 25 -11.52 -12.87 -1.25
C VAL A 25 -11.15 -11.78 -0.25
N ARG A 26 -10.82 -12.15 0.99
CA ARG A 26 -10.37 -11.19 2.00
C ARG A 26 -9.04 -10.53 1.64
N ARG A 27 -8.11 -11.23 1.01
CA ARG A 27 -6.85 -10.63 0.53
C ARG A 27 -7.07 -9.69 -0.65
N GLU A 28 -7.96 -10.02 -1.58
CA GLU A 28 -8.33 -9.13 -2.68
C GLU A 28 -8.98 -7.84 -2.15
N LYS A 29 -9.92 -7.97 -1.20
CA LYS A 29 -10.50 -6.82 -0.50
C LYS A 29 -9.44 -5.99 0.23
N LEU A 30 -8.55 -6.62 0.99
CA LEU A 30 -7.43 -5.95 1.65
C LEU A 30 -6.61 -5.12 0.64
N ALA A 31 -6.29 -5.68 -0.53
CA ALA A 31 -5.48 -4.99 -1.53
C ALA A 31 -6.19 -3.73 -2.06
N VAL A 32 -7.49 -3.82 -2.34
CA VAL A 32 -8.28 -2.68 -2.84
C VAL A 32 -8.38 -1.59 -1.77
N GLU A 33 -8.82 -1.94 -0.56
CA GLU A 33 -9.02 -0.96 0.51
C GLU A 33 -7.70 -0.30 0.94
N LEU A 34 -6.62 -1.08 1.05
CA LEU A 34 -5.30 -0.56 1.41
C LEU A 34 -4.77 0.39 0.32
N THR A 35 -4.99 0.06 -0.96
CA THR A 35 -4.62 0.96 -2.06
C THR A 35 -5.31 2.31 -1.91
N SER A 36 -6.65 2.32 -1.73
CA SER A 36 -7.42 3.55 -1.56
C SER A 36 -6.96 4.37 -0.37
N VAL A 37 -6.77 3.75 0.80
CA VAL A 37 -6.33 4.45 2.01
C VAL A 37 -4.93 5.05 1.86
N LEU A 38 -3.98 4.34 1.25
CA LEU A 38 -2.63 4.86 1.02
C LEU A 38 -2.65 6.03 0.02
N PHE A 39 -3.44 5.92 -1.06
CA PHE A 39 -3.60 7.02 -2.01
C PHE A 39 -4.15 8.28 -1.35
N GLU A 40 -5.24 8.14 -0.59
CA GLU A 40 -5.89 9.29 0.04
C GLU A 40 -5.02 9.94 1.10
N ASN A 41 -4.27 9.16 1.89
CA ASN A 41 -3.36 9.71 2.90
C ASN A 41 -2.12 10.36 2.29
N TYR A 42 -1.57 9.81 1.21
CA TYR A 42 -0.27 10.24 0.68
C TYR A 42 -0.38 11.32 -0.39
N LYS A 43 -1.57 11.58 -0.96
CA LYS A 43 -1.75 12.56 -2.06
C LYS A 43 -1.21 13.96 -1.76
N SER A 44 -1.27 14.42 -0.50
CA SER A 44 -0.73 15.71 -0.06
C SER A 44 0.69 15.64 0.53
N HIS A 45 1.25 14.43 0.65
CA HIS A 45 2.54 14.15 1.28
C HIS A 45 3.49 13.40 0.33
N TRP A 46 3.36 13.61 -0.98
CA TRP A 46 4.19 13.00 -2.01
C TRP A 46 4.96 14.06 -2.80
N TYR A 47 6.28 14.09 -2.63
CA TYR A 47 7.15 15.11 -3.19
C TYR A 47 8.15 14.44 -4.15
N THR A 48 7.91 14.54 -5.45
CA THR A 48 8.71 13.86 -6.49
C THR A 48 10.15 14.37 -6.54
N GLU A 49 10.30 15.66 -6.34
CA GLU A 49 11.55 16.42 -6.33
C GLU A 49 12.36 16.24 -5.03
N ASN A 50 11.71 15.83 -3.94
CA ASN A 50 12.40 15.47 -2.70
C ASN A 50 11.73 14.24 -2.05
N PRO A 51 12.06 13.02 -2.52
CA PRO A 51 11.41 11.78 -2.05
C PRO A 51 11.55 11.53 -0.55
N THR A 52 12.62 12.04 0.08
CA THR A 52 12.85 11.88 1.53
C THR A 52 11.88 12.73 2.37
N LYS A 53 11.35 13.82 1.80
CA LYS A 53 10.34 14.65 2.47
C LYS A 53 9.06 13.82 2.66
N GLY A 54 8.54 13.78 3.87
CA GLY A 54 7.34 13.02 4.22
C GLY A 54 7.52 11.50 4.21
N GLN A 55 8.73 10.96 4.03
CA GLN A 55 8.95 9.50 3.92
C GLN A 55 8.61 8.70 5.19
N ALA A 56 8.64 9.32 6.37
CA ALA A 56 8.28 8.67 7.64
C ALA A 56 6.78 8.80 7.96
N PHE A 57 6.11 9.77 7.32
CA PHE A 57 4.66 9.86 7.35
C PHE A 57 4.02 8.84 6.41
N ARG A 58 4.64 8.64 5.24
CA ARG A 58 4.31 7.57 4.30
C ARG A 58 4.82 6.21 4.80
#